data_AF-A0A258Q3Q0-F1
#
_entry.id   AF-A0A258Q3Q0-F1
#
_cell.length_a   1.000
_cell.length_b   1.000
_cell.length_c   1.000
_cell.angle_alpha   90.00
_cell.angle_beta   90.00
_cell.angle_gamma   90.00
#
_symmetry.space_group_name_H-M   'P 1'
#
loop_
_entity.id
_entity.type
_entity.pdbx_description
1 polymer ?
#
loop_
_entity_poly.entity_id
_entity_poly.type
_entity_poly.pdbx_seq_one_letter_code
_entity_poly.pdbx_strand_id
1 'polypeptide(L)'
;MKFRFPIIIIDEDFRSENISGSGIRDLAEAIEAEGIEVIGLTSYGDLTSFAQQASRASTFIVSIDDEEFISDSEDHDLPALNNLRAFI
;
A
#
# COMPACT_ATOMS: atom_id res chain seq x y z
N MET A 1 18.01 17.15 12.67
CA MET A 1 17.06 16.52 11.72
C MET A 1 15.86 16.04 12.51
N LYS A 2 14.62 16.27 12.04
CA LYS A 2 13.44 15.61 12.64
C LYS A 2 13.36 14.21 12.02
N PHE A 3 13.62 13.17 12.81
CA PHE A 3 13.36 11.79 12.40
C PHE A 3 11.85 11.59 12.35
N ARG A 4 11.31 11.40 11.15
CA ARG A 4 9.91 11.05 10.93
C ARG A 4 9.82 9.59 10.56
N PHE A 5 8.81 8.92 11.10
CA PHE A 5 8.50 7.52 10.86
C PHE A 5 7.16 7.42 10.12
N PRO A 6 7.16 7.57 8.79
CA PRO A 6 5.92 7.70 8.03
C PRO A 6 5.11 6.39 7.98
N ILE A 7 3.81 6.56 7.80
CA ILE A 7 2.92 5.49 7.35
C ILE A 7 2.96 5.46 5.82
N ILE A 8 3.15 4.29 5.23
CA ILE A 8 3.15 4.10 3.78
C ILE A 8 1.82 3.49 3.37
N ILE A 9 1.12 4.13 2.44
CA ILE A 9 -0.11 3.63 1.84
C ILE A 9 0.19 3.17 0.41
N ILE A 10 -0.28 1.98 0.07
CA ILE A 10 -0.07 1.35 -1.23
C ILE A 10 -1.44 0.95 -1.76
N ASP A 11 -1.87 1.66 -2.79
CA ASP A 11 -3.21 1.55 -3.36
C ASP A 11 -3.13 1.98 -4.83
N GLU A 12 -3.59 1.13 -5.75
CA GLU A 12 -3.47 1.39 -7.19
C GLU A 12 -4.19 2.68 -7.63
N ASP A 13 -5.22 3.04 -6.88
CA ASP A 13 -6.07 4.20 -7.09
C ASP A 13 -5.67 5.42 -6.26
N PHE A 14 -4.56 5.37 -5.52
CA PHE A 14 -4.14 6.49 -4.64
C PHE A 14 -4.06 7.84 -5.38
N ARG A 15 -3.75 7.84 -6.68
CA ARG A 15 -3.69 9.03 -7.54
C ARG A 15 -4.88 9.18 -8.48
N SER A 16 -5.82 8.24 -8.46
CA SER A 16 -7.02 8.24 -9.30
C SER A 16 -8.06 9.24 -8.78
N GLU A 17 -8.78 9.86 -9.72
CA GLU A 17 -9.94 10.73 -9.43
C GLU A 17 -11.25 9.92 -9.40
N ASN A 18 -11.20 8.69 -8.88
CA ASN A 18 -12.38 7.85 -8.67
C ASN A 18 -12.73 7.77 -7.17
N ILE A 19 -13.84 7.10 -6.86
CA ILE A 19 -14.32 6.99 -5.47
C ILE A 19 -13.32 6.23 -4.59
N SER A 20 -12.73 5.14 -5.10
CA SER A 20 -11.72 4.35 -4.39
C SER A 20 -10.52 5.22 -3.99
N GLY A 21 -9.94 5.91 -4.97
CA GLY A 21 -8.84 6.85 -4.81
C GLY A 21 -9.16 8.06 -3.94
N SER A 22 -10.43 8.48 -3.87
CA SER A 22 -10.85 9.51 -2.92
C SER A 22 -10.84 9.00 -1.47
N GLY A 23 -11.36 7.80 -1.23
CA GLY A 23 -11.44 7.24 0.12
C GLY A 23 -10.07 7.01 0.75
N ILE A 24 -9.10 6.53 -0.04
CA ILE A 24 -7.74 6.30 0.47
C ILE A 24 -6.99 7.61 0.74
N ARG A 25 -7.28 8.67 -0.02
CA ARG A 25 -6.71 10.01 0.21
C ARG A 25 -7.33 10.68 1.43
N ASP A 26 -8.64 10.53 1.66
CA ASP A 26 -9.29 11.00 2.89
C ASP A 26 -8.68 10.32 4.13
N LEU A 27 -8.36 9.02 4.04
CA LEU A 27 -7.62 8.31 5.10
C LEU A 27 -6.22 8.90 5.31
N ALA A 28 -5.48 9.16 4.23
CA ALA A 28 -4.16 9.78 4.30
C ALA A 28 -4.22 11.15 4.99
N GLU A 29 -5.15 12.01 4.57
CA GLU A 29 -5.35 13.35 5.14
C GLU A 29 -5.71 13.29 6.63
N ALA A 30 -6.57 12.35 7.04
CA ALA A 30 -6.91 12.16 8.44
C ALA A 30 -5.70 11.75 9.29
N ILE A 31 -4.84 10.86 8.78
CA ILE A 31 -3.60 10.47 9.45
C ILE A 31 -2.61 11.65 9.53
N GLU A 32 -2.49 12.43 8.46
CA GLU A 32 -1.64 13.62 8.43
C GLU A 32 -2.09 14.70 9.42
N ALA A 33 -3.40 14.85 9.62
CA ALA A 33 -3.98 15.76 10.61
C ALA A 33 -3.58 15.41 12.06
N GLU A 34 -3.31 14.14 12.35
CA GLU A 34 -2.77 13.66 13.64
C GLU A 34 -1.25 13.87 13.77
N GLY A 35 -0.61 14.49 12.77
CA GLY A 35 0.80 14.85 12.78
C GLY A 35 1.75 13.74 12.31
N ILE A 36 1.21 12.65 11.75
CA ILE A 36 1.97 11.54 11.18
C ILE A 36 2.20 11.79 9.69
N GLU A 37 3.42 11.58 9.19
CA GLU A 37 3.69 11.71 7.76
C GLU A 37 3.12 10.50 7.01
N VAL A 38 2.45 10.74 5.87
CA VAL A 38 1.95 9.69 4.99
C VAL A 38 2.65 9.73 3.64
N ILE A 39 2.99 8.56 3.10
CA ILE A 39 3.57 8.41 1.76
C ILE A 39 2.67 7.47 0.97
N GLY A 40 2.08 7.97 -0.13
CA GLY A 40 1.23 7.16 -1.02
C GLY A 40 1.97 6.65 -2.26
N LEU A 41 1.80 5.36 -2.56
CA LEU A 41 2.33 4.63 -3.71
C LEU A 41 1.20 3.93 -4.46
N THR A 42 1.39 3.69 -5.76
CA THR A 42 0.34 3.18 -6.66
C THR A 42 0.61 1.79 -7.24
N SER A 43 1.64 1.07 -6.80
CA SER A 43 1.95 -0.24 -7.40
C SER A 43 2.61 -1.22 -6.45
N TYR A 44 2.24 -2.49 -6.65
CA TYR A 44 2.81 -3.66 -6.03
C TYR A 44 4.21 -4.04 -6.53
N GLY A 45 4.58 -3.68 -7.76
CA GLY A 45 5.79 -4.20 -8.41
C GLY A 45 7.09 -3.86 -7.70
N ASP A 46 7.12 -2.76 -6.96
CA ASP A 46 8.30 -2.28 -6.21
C ASP A 46 8.19 -2.51 -4.69
N LEU A 47 7.14 -3.19 -4.19
CA LEU A 47 6.89 -3.37 -2.75
C LEU A 47 8.09 -3.94 -2.00
N THR A 48 8.65 -5.06 -2.46
CA THR A 48 9.79 -5.71 -1.80
C THR A 48 11.03 -4.81 -1.80
N SER A 49 11.31 -4.14 -2.92
CA SER A 49 12.45 -3.22 -3.02
C SER A 49 12.26 -1.98 -2.15
N PHE A 50 11.03 -1.47 -2.05
CA PHE A 50 10.69 -0.31 -1.25
C PHE A 50 10.69 -0.64 0.25
N ALA A 51 10.12 -1.77 0.65
CA ALA A 51 10.15 -2.25 2.03
C ALA A 51 11.58 -2.40 2.55
N GLN A 52 12.46 -2.98 1.72
CA GLN A 52 13.88 -3.14 2.04
C GLN A 52 14.62 -1.80 2.19
N GLN A 53 14.19 -0.75 1.48
CA GLN A 53 14.83 0.56 1.49
C GLN A 53 14.18 1.54 2.49
N ALA A 54 12.91 1.34 2.83
CA ALA A 54 12.09 2.18 3.69
C ALA A 54 12.32 1.86 5.18
N SER A 55 13.58 1.87 5.61
CA SER A 55 14.02 1.66 7.01
C SER A 55 13.35 2.56 8.06
N ARG A 56 12.65 3.63 7.62
CA ARG A 56 11.91 4.55 8.48
C ARG A 56 10.39 4.35 8.48
N ALA A 57 9.87 3.45 7.65
CA ALA A 57 8.44 3.17 7.65
C ALA A 57 8.01 2.65 9.02
N SER A 58 7.01 3.27 9.63
CA SER A 58 6.43 2.80 10.90
C SER A 58 5.33 1.77 10.67
N THR A 59 4.60 1.88 9.56
CA THR A 59 3.45 1.05 9.23
C THR A 59 3.23 1.08 7.72
N PHE A 60 2.71 -0.01 7.18
CA PHE A 60 2.23 -0.12 5.81
C PHE A 60 0.72 -0.41 5.81
N ILE A 61 -0.01 0.30 4.96
CA ILE A 61 -1.41 0.06 4.62
C ILE A 61 -1.42 -0.36 3.16
N VAL A 62 -1.94 -1.54 2.87
CA VAL A 62 -1.96 -2.11 1.53
C VAL A 62 -3.41 -2.41 1.18
N SER A 63 -3.88 -1.86 0.06
CA SER A 63 -5.23 -2.00 -0.46
C SER A 63 -5.24 -3.07 -1.55
N ILE A 64 -5.78 -4.25 -1.23
CA ILE A 64 -5.86 -5.41 -2.13
C ILE A 64 -7.32 -5.61 -2.51
N ASP A 65 -7.61 -5.71 -3.80
CA ASP A 65 -8.97 -5.93 -4.27
C ASP A 65 -9.36 -7.42 -4.22
N ASP A 66 -10.66 -7.68 -4.04
CA ASP A 66 -11.20 -9.03 -4.00
C ASP A 66 -10.89 -9.82 -5.28
N GLU A 67 -10.85 -9.15 -6.43
CA GLU A 67 -10.51 -9.75 -7.72
C GLU A 67 -9.07 -10.29 -7.75
N GLU A 68 -8.16 -9.71 -6.98
CA GLU A 68 -6.77 -10.17 -6.88
C GLU A 68 -6.60 -11.45 -6.05
N PHE A 69 -7.66 -11.84 -5.32
CA PHE A 69 -7.74 -13.10 -4.57
C PHE A 69 -8.49 -14.21 -5.32
N ILE A 70 -8.89 -13.98 -6.58
CA ILE A 70 -9.57 -14.97 -7.41
C ILE A 70 -8.56 -15.60 -8.38
N SER A 71 -8.38 -16.91 -8.32
CA SER A 71 -7.64 -17.68 -9.33
C SER A 71 -8.59 -18.53 -10.17
N ASP A 72 -8.54 -18.39 -11.50
CA ASP A 72 -9.24 -19.27 -12.43
C ASP A 72 -8.53 -20.64 -12.63
N SER A 73 -7.35 -20.83 -12.04
CA SER A 73 -6.53 -22.04 -12.18
C SER A 73 -6.64 -22.98 -10.98
N GLU A 74 -6.60 -24.29 -11.25
CA GLU A 74 -6.54 -25.34 -10.21
C GLU A 74 -5.27 -25.25 -9.34
N ASP A 75 -4.26 -24.49 -9.77
CA ASP A 75 -2.97 -24.33 -9.10
C ASP A 75 -2.98 -23.33 -7.93
N HIS A 76 -4.12 -22.67 -7.62
CA HIS A 76 -4.26 -21.72 -6.51
C HIS A 76 -3.19 -20.60 -6.52
N ASP A 77 -2.65 -20.27 -7.69
CA ASP A 77 -1.60 -19.27 -7.80
C ASP A 77 -2.25 -17.88 -7.73
N LEU A 78 -2.19 -17.26 -6.55
CA LEU A 78 -2.76 -15.96 -6.24
C LEU A 78 -1.65 -14.90 -6.28
N PRO A 79 -1.53 -14.11 -7.35
CA PRO A 79 -0.44 -13.14 -7.51
C PRO A 79 -0.35 -12.16 -6.35
N ALA A 80 -1.48 -11.65 -5.85
CA ALA A 80 -1.49 -10.76 -4.69
C ALA A 80 -0.95 -11.44 -3.42
N LEU A 81 -1.26 -12.71 -3.19
CA LEU A 81 -0.74 -13.44 -2.05
C LEU A 81 0.77 -13.68 -2.17
N ASN A 82 1.26 -13.97 -3.38
CA ASN A 82 2.69 -14.12 -3.64
C ASN A 82 3.43 -12.79 -3.43
N ASN A 83 2.87 -11.67 -3.91
CA ASN A 83 3.43 -10.33 -3.68
C ASN A 83 3.45 -9.97 -2.19
N LEU A 84 2.37 -10.26 -1.45
CA LEU A 84 2.31 -10.04 0.00
C LEU A 84 3.34 -10.89 0.76
N ARG A 85 3.53 -12.15 0.35
CA ARG A 85 4.57 -13.03 0.92
C ARG A 85 5.98 -12.53 0.63
N ALA A 86 6.22 -11.97 -0.54
CA ALA A 86 7.52 -11.38 -0.89
C ALA A 86 7.79 -10.05 -0.17
N PHE A 87 6.75 -9.42 0.39
CA PHE A 87 6.83 -8.17 1.13
C PHE A 87 7.14 -8.37 2.62
N ILE A 88 6.66 -9.45 3.25
CA ILE A 88 6.90 -9.81 4.67
C ILE A 88 8.24 -10.54 4.83
#